data_AF-A0A9E6EJI7-F1
#
_entry.id   AF-A0A9E6EJI7-F1
#
_cell.length_a   1.000
_cell.length_b   1.000
_cell.length_c   1.000
_cell.angle_alpha   90.00
_cell.angle_beta   90.00
_cell.angle_gamma   90.00
#
_symmetry.space_group_name_H-M   'P 1'
#
loop_
_entity.id
_entity.type
_entity.pdbx_description
1 polymer ?
#
loop_
_entity_poly.entity_id
_entity_poly.type
_entity_poly.pdbx_seq_one_letter_code
_entity_poly.pdbx_strand_id
1 'polypeptide(L)' 'MKERKGDGPGFPPAFTPGKSGGLGYSIVLGLAEQLKGRVTVGEGPGARVSLTFPDHGP' A
#
# COMPACT_ATOMS: atom_id res chain seq x y z
N MET A 1 -15.45 -0.57 -3.45
CA MET A 1 -14.06 -0.76 -2.97
C MET A 1 -13.89 -2.24 -2.62
N LYS A 2 -12.91 -2.94 -3.19
CA LYS A 2 -12.71 -4.38 -2.97
C LYS A 2 -11.39 -4.59 -2.23
N GLU A 3 -11.47 -4.88 -0.94
CA GLU A 3 -10.30 -5.20 -0.12
C GLU A 3 -10.12 -6.72 -0.03
N ARG A 4 -8.90 -7.20 -0.22
CA ARG A 4 -8.49 -8.57 0.11
C ARG A 4 -7.74 -8.53 1.44
N LYS A 5 -8.35 -9.05 2.51
CA LYS A 5 -7.63 -9.39 3.75
C LYS A 5 -6.84 -10.68 3.52
N GLY A 6 -5.56 -10.67 3.83
CA GLY A 6 -4.76 -11.89 3.95
C GLY A 6 -4.33 -12.06 5.40
N ASP A 7 -4.43 -13.26 5.95
CA ASP A 7 -4.06 -13.58 7.34
C ASP A 7 -2.61 -14.10 7.45
N GLY A 8 -1.73 -13.60 6.58
CA GLY A 8 -0.32 -13.98 6.55
C GLY A 8 0.50 -13.45 7.73
N PRO A 9 1.83 -13.62 7.73
CA PRO A 9 2.69 -13.26 8.86
C PRO A 9 2.80 -11.75 9.14
N GLY A 10 2.31 -10.88 8.26
CA GLY A 10 2.46 -9.43 8.40
C GLY A 10 3.72 -8.91 7.73
N PHE A 11 4.00 -7.63 7.96
CA PHE A 11 5.28 -7.04 7.58
C PHE A 11 6.36 -7.45 8.58
N PRO A 12 7.62 -7.68 8.16
CA PRO A 12 8.70 -7.89 9.10
C PRO A 12 8.92 -6.63 9.96
N PRO A 13 9.42 -6.74 11.21
CA PRO A 13 9.60 -5.59 12.10
C PRO A 13 10.47 -4.46 11.53
N ALA A 14 11.40 -4.80 10.62
CA ALA A 14 12.28 -3.84 9.96
C ALA A 14 11.65 -3.17 8.71
N PHE A 15 10.43 -3.53 8.33
CA PHE A 15 9.76 -2.94 7.18
C PHE A 15 9.43 -1.48 7.47
N THR A 16 10.06 -0.58 6.70
CA THR A 16 9.75 0.85 6.75
C THR A 16 9.06 1.26 5.44
N PRO A 17 7.81 1.74 5.49
CA PRO A 17 7.11 2.29 4.33
C PRO A 17 7.90 3.44 3.72
N GLY A 18 8.04 3.47 2.41
CA GLY A 18 8.82 4.48 1.68
C GLY A 18 10.35 4.27 1.68
N LYS A 19 10.91 3.38 2.51
CA LYS A 19 12.33 2.95 2.42
C LYS A 19 12.49 1.53 1.86
N SER A 20 11.38 0.81 1.70
CA SER A 20 11.37 -0.55 1.16
C SER A 20 11.72 -0.51 -0.33
N GLY A 21 12.97 -0.88 -0.66
CA GLY A 21 13.55 -0.75 -1.99
C GLY A 21 13.18 -1.86 -3.00
N GLY A 22 12.14 -2.65 -2.73
CA GLY A 22 11.70 -3.68 -3.67
C GLY A 22 11.02 -3.06 -4.90
N LEU A 23 11.45 -3.45 -6.09
CA LEU A 23 10.93 -2.93 -7.37
C LEU A 23 9.38 -2.90 -7.42
N GLY A 24 8.72 -3.96 -6.94
CA GLY A 24 7.26 -4.03 -6.91
C GLY A 24 6.62 -2.92 -6.07
N TYR A 25 7.19 -2.59 -4.91
CA TYR A 25 6.66 -1.53 -4.05
C TYR A 25 6.94 -0.14 -4.66
N SER A 26 8.11 0.05 -5.28
CA SER A 26 8.44 1.28 -6.01
C SER A 26 7.48 1.56 -7.16
N ILE A 27 7.08 0.52 -7.91
CA ILE A 27 6.07 0.64 -8.97
C ILE A 27 4.73 1.10 -8.38
N VAL A 28 4.28 0.48 -7.28
CA VAL A 28 3.02 0.87 -6.62
C VAL A 28 3.05 2.33 -6.15
N LEU A 29 4.16 2.77 -5.56
CA LEU A 29 4.32 4.17 -5.13
C LEU A 29 4.25 5.14 -6.32
N GLY A 30 5.00 4.86 -7.40
CA GLY A 30 5.01 5.72 -8.59
C GLY A 30 3.66 5.78 -9.30
N LEU A 31 2.91 4.67 -9.34
CA LEU A 31 1.55 4.66 -9.90
C LEU A 31 0.57 5.43 -9.01
N ALA A 32 0.65 5.26 -7.70
CA ALA A 32 -0.20 6.00 -6.77
C ALA A 32 0.06 7.51 -6.88
N GLU A 33 1.31 7.93 -6.96
CA GLU A 33 1.69 9.34 -7.13
C GLU A 33 1.12 9.95 -8.41
N GLN A 34 1.22 9.24 -9.55
CA GLN A 34 0.64 9.69 -10.83
C GLN A 34 -0.88 9.92 -10.76
N LEU A 35 -1.58 9.07 -9.99
CA LEU A 35 -3.01 9.18 -9.77
C LEU A 35 -3.39 10.12 -8.61
N LYS A 36 -2.42 10.88 -8.09
CA LYS A 36 -2.58 11.73 -6.88
C LYS A 36 -3.14 10.96 -5.68
N GLY A 37 -2.89 9.65 -5.65
CA GLY A 37 -3.30 8.74 -4.61
C GLY A 37 -2.29 8.66 -3.47
N ARG A 38 -2.70 8.00 -2.39
CA ARG A 38 -1.91 7.79 -1.18
C ARG A 38 -1.84 6.30 -0.87
N VAL A 39 -0.63 5.83 -0.58
CA VAL A 39 -0.40 4.47 -0.06
C VAL A 39 -0.19 4.56 1.45
N THR A 40 -0.94 3.77 2.20
CA THR A 40 -0.73 3.58 3.64
C THR A 40 -0.54 2.11 3.94
N VAL A 41 0.23 1.82 4.99
CA VAL A 41 0.32 0.47 5.55
C VAL A 41 -0.25 0.48 6.95
N GLY A 42 -0.89 -0.62 7.32
CA GLY A 42 -1.51 -0.77 8.62
C GLY A 42 -1.15 -2.10 9.26
N GLU A 43 -1.31 -2.16 10.56
CA GLU A 43 -1.18 -3.38 11.34
C GLU A 43 -2.46 -4.23 11.29
N GLY A 44 -2.32 -5.53 11.55
CA GLY A 44 -3.41 -6.49 11.64
C GLY A 44 -2.93 -7.93 11.43
N PRO A 45 -3.85 -8.92 11.45
CA PRO A 45 -3.56 -10.25 10.91
C PRO A 45 -3.14 -10.08 9.45
N GLY A 46 -1.85 -10.30 9.18
CA GLY A 46 -1.23 -10.09 7.87
C GLY A 46 -0.81 -8.67 7.52
N ALA A 47 -0.18 -8.56 6.36
CA ALA A 47 0.30 -7.30 5.81
C ALA A 47 -0.88 -6.57 5.16
N ARG A 48 -1.18 -5.35 5.63
CA ARG A 48 -2.23 -4.51 5.05
C ARG A 48 -1.62 -3.32 4.33
N VAL A 49 -2.00 -3.18 3.07
CA VAL A 49 -1.70 -2.02 2.23
C VAL A 49 -3.02 -1.44 1.76
N SER A 50 -3.24 -0.16 1.98
CA SER A 50 -4.41 0.57 1.50
C SER A 50 -3.97 1.60 0.48
N LEU A 51 -4.74 1.72 -0.60
CA LEU A 51 -4.58 2.75 -1.62
C LEU A 51 -5.83 3.61 -1.64
N THR A 52 -5.65 4.92 -1.50
CA THR A 52 -6.74 5.90 -1.57
C THR A 52 -6.46 6.82 -2.74
N PHE A 53 -7.47 7.05 -3.58
CA PHE A 53 -7.39 7.95 -4.71
C PHE A 53 -8.42 9.07 -4.54
N PRO A 54 -8.16 10.28 -5.07
CA PRO A 54 -9.20 11.30 -5.16
C PRO A 54 -10.37 10.77 -5.98
N ASP A 55 -11.59 11.10 -5.56
CA ASP A 55 -12.75 10.86 -6.42
C ASP A 55 -12.63 11.78 -7.64
N HIS A 56 -12.43 11.18 -8.81
CA HIS A 56 -12.67 11.87 -10.05
C HIS A 56 -14.18 11.86 -10.22
N GLY A 57 -14.83 12.96 -9.82
CA GLY A 57 -16.26 13.18 -10.07
C GLY A 57 -16.61 13.02 -11.56
N PRO A 58 -17.91 12.98 -11.90
CA PRO A 58 -18.37 12.76 -13.27
C PRO A 58 -17.80 13.76 -14.27
#